data_AF-A0A183V6N3-F1
#
_entry.id   AF-A0A183V6N3-F1
#
_cell.length_a   1.000
_cell.length_b   1.000
_cell.length_c   1.000
_cell.angle_alpha   90.00
_cell.angle_beta   90.00
_cell.angle_gamma   90.00
#
_symmetry.space_group_name_H-M   'P 1'
#
loop_
_entity.id
_entity.type
_entity.pdbx_description
1 polymer ?
#
loop_
_entity_poly.entity_id
_entity_poly.type
_entity_poly.pdbx_seq_one_letter_code
_entity_poly.pdbx_strand_id
1 'polypeptide(L)'
;MGLINYALQIFTLSEEQFKEPINDEYAKRLHELSAAELYDDYNPGPTLPDGGVNFECHCVSHLVASPCGYEFREAIKCQKAASEGELEEGACADELMNFMRCAIRTECFRSW
;
A
#
# COMPACT_ATOMS: atom_id res chain seq x y z
N MET A 1 -1.04 -35.99 24.49
CA MET A 1 -0.64 -35.64 23.11
C MET A 1 -1.83 -35.81 22.19
N GLY A 2 -2.60 -34.74 21.95
CA GLY A 2 -3.66 -34.72 20.95
C GLY A 2 -3.11 -34.10 19.68
N LEU A 3 -3.03 -34.88 18.60
CA LEU A 3 -2.62 -34.41 17.29
C LEU A 3 -3.77 -33.60 16.68
N ILE A 4 -3.59 -32.29 16.54
CA ILE A 4 -4.53 -31.44 15.80
C ILE A 4 -4.29 -31.70 14.31
N ASN A 5 -5.28 -32.31 13.66
CA ASN A 5 -5.25 -32.63 12.23
C ASN A 5 -5.81 -31.43 11.46
N TYR A 6 -4.94 -30.54 10.99
CA TYR A 6 -5.33 -29.44 10.11
C TYR A 6 -5.46 -29.97 8.68
N ALA A 7 -6.65 -30.46 8.32
CA ALA A 7 -6.97 -30.66 6.91
C ALA A 7 -7.05 -29.29 6.23
N LEU A 8 -6.17 -29.02 5.26
CA LEU A 8 -6.23 -27.84 4.41
C LEU A 8 -7.51 -27.89 3.57
N GLN A 9 -8.52 -27.11 3.98
CA GLN A 9 -9.73 -26.93 3.20
C GLN A 9 -9.42 -25.94 2.06
N ILE A 10 -9.51 -26.43 0.82
CA ILE A 10 -9.37 -25.60 -0.37
C ILE A 10 -10.76 -25.05 -0.73
N PHE A 11 -10.90 -23.74 -0.75
CA PHE A 11 -12.13 -23.05 -1.17
C PHE A 11 -11.97 -22.60 -2.63
N THR A 12 -12.93 -22.94 -3.48
CA THR A 12 -12.94 -22.56 -4.90
C THR A 12 -14.28 -21.92 -5.27
N LEU A 13 -14.25 -20.92 -6.14
CA LEU A 13 -15.43 -20.28 -6.74
C LEU A 13 -15.45 -20.56 -8.24
N SER A 14 -16.63 -20.78 -8.81
CA SER A 14 -16.83 -20.75 -10.25
C SER A 14 -16.80 -19.30 -10.78
N GLU A 15 -16.57 -19.14 -12.09
CA GLU A 15 -16.59 -17.83 -12.75
C GLU A 15 -17.94 -17.11 -12.58
N GLU A 16 -19.04 -17.85 -12.63
CA GLU A 16 -20.38 -17.31 -12.43
C GLU A 16 -20.56 -16.80 -11.00
N GLN A 17 -20.15 -17.59 -10.00
CA GLN A 17 -20.19 -17.19 -8.59
C GLN A 17 -19.30 -15.97 -8.29
N PHE A 18 -18.19 -15.81 -9.00
CA PHE A 18 -17.33 -14.63 -8.88
C PHE A 18 -18.00 -13.35 -9.36
N LYS A 19 -18.90 -13.44 -10.34
CA LYS A 19 -19.61 -12.30 -10.93
C LYS A 19 -20.85 -11.88 -10.15
N GLU A 20 -21.35 -12.75 -9.27
CA GLU A 20 -22.51 -12.44 -8.42
C GLU A 20 -22.14 -11.50 -7.27
N PRO A 21 -23.11 -10.75 -6.72
CA PRO A 21 -22.88 -9.91 -5.55
C PRO A 21 -22.36 -10.72 -4.36
N ILE A 22 -21.41 -10.13 -3.61
CA ILE A 22 -20.90 -10.73 -2.38
C ILE A 22 -22.06 -10.82 -1.37
N ASN A 23 -22.52 -12.05 -1.14
CA ASN A 23 -23.64 -12.34 -0.24
C ASN A 23 -23.22 -12.83 1.15
N ASP A 24 -21.91 -12.80 1.44
CA ASP A 24 -21.36 -13.17 2.73
C ASP A 24 -21.77 -12.17 3.82
N GLU A 25 -22.35 -12.68 4.91
CA GLU A 25 -22.87 -11.84 6.00
C GLU A 25 -21.75 -11.07 6.72
N TYR A 26 -20.54 -11.63 6.78
CA TYR A 26 -19.40 -10.93 7.35
C TYR A 26 -18.92 -9.80 6.42
N ALA A 27 -18.83 -10.04 5.11
CA ALA A 27 -18.49 -9.00 4.13
C ALA A 27 -19.53 -7.87 4.09
N LYS A 28 -20.83 -8.19 4.15
CA LYS A 28 -21.91 -7.19 4.27
C LYS A 28 -21.75 -6.34 5.52
N ARG A 29 -21.48 -6.98 6.67
CA ARG A 29 -21.22 -6.27 7.92
C ARG A 29 -20.04 -5.30 7.82
N LEU A 30 -18.94 -5.69 7.18
CA LEU A 30 -17.80 -4.80 6.96
C LEU A 30 -18.16 -3.59 6.08
N HIS A 31 -19.02 -3.76 5.08
CA HIS A 31 -19.46 -2.67 4.22
C HIS A 31 -20.25 -1.58 4.96
N GLU A 32 -20.96 -1.96 6.02
CA GLU A 32 -21.78 -1.04 6.83
C GLU A 32 -20.98 -0.27 7.88
N LEU A 33 -19.75 -0.71 8.19
CA LEU A 33 -18.89 -0.05 9.16
C LEU A 33 -18.34 1.27 8.61
N SER A 34 -18.27 2.29 9.47
CA SER A 34 -17.56 3.52 9.14
C SER A 34 -16.04 3.28 9.06
N ALA A 35 -15.31 4.19 8.42
CA ALA A 35 -13.85 4.12 8.38
C ALA A 35 -13.22 4.03 9.79
N ALA A 36 -13.80 4.71 10.77
CA ALA A 36 -13.34 4.68 12.17
C ALA A 36 -13.60 3.32 12.86
N GLU A 37 -14.54 2.51 12.37
CA GLU A 37 -14.84 1.18 12.91
C GLU A 37 -14.11 0.06 12.13
N LEU A 38 -13.75 0.32 10.87
CA LEU A 38 -12.99 -0.60 10.02
C LEU A 38 -11.50 -0.55 10.28
N TYR A 39 -10.96 0.66 10.37
CA TYR A 39 -9.56 0.86 10.67
C TYR A 39 -9.43 0.91 12.18
N ASP A 40 -8.76 -0.09 12.76
CA ASP A 40 -8.22 0.06 14.11
C ASP A 40 -7.35 1.33 14.13
N ASP A 41 -7.26 2.03 15.26
CA ASP A 41 -6.41 3.23 15.45
C ASP A 41 -4.91 2.95 15.15
N TYR A 42 -4.58 1.70 14.81
CA TYR A 42 -3.32 1.16 14.32
C TYR A 42 -2.97 1.45 12.86
N ASN A 43 -3.64 2.39 12.17
CA ASN A 43 -3.03 3.03 11.02
C ASN A 43 -2.33 4.32 11.48
N PRO A 44 -1.03 4.27 11.88
CA PRO A 44 -0.30 5.43 12.41
C PRO A 44 -0.12 6.56 11.38
N GLY A 45 -0.74 6.44 10.21
CA GLY A 45 -0.69 7.44 9.15
C GLY A 45 0.66 7.46 8.46
N PRO A 46 0.89 8.45 7.58
CA PRO A 46 2.11 8.53 6.77
C PRO A 46 3.33 9.05 7.53
N THR A 47 3.18 9.51 8.78
CA THR A 47 4.27 10.11 9.56
C THR A 47 4.47 9.33 10.86
N LEU A 48 5.69 8.90 11.12
CA LEU A 48 6.10 8.22 12.35
C LEU A 48 6.13 9.21 13.53
N PRO A 49 6.11 8.72 14.79
CA PRO A 49 6.21 9.59 15.97
C PRO A 49 7.49 10.45 16.04
N ASP A 50 8.57 10.01 15.37
CA ASP A 50 9.82 10.75 15.26
C ASP A 50 9.84 11.80 14.12
N GLY A 51 8.72 11.95 13.40
CA GLY A 51 8.59 12.85 12.25
C GLY A 51 9.02 12.24 10.92
N GLY A 52 9.59 11.02 10.92
CA GLY A 52 9.95 10.28 9.72
C GLY A 52 8.75 9.80 8.92
N VAL A 53 9.01 9.21 7.75
CA VAL A 53 7.96 8.67 6.87
C VAL A 53 7.64 7.24 7.28
N ASN A 54 6.35 6.95 7.47
CA ASN A 54 5.88 5.59 7.68
C ASN A 54 5.68 4.88 6.32
N PHE A 55 6.69 4.14 5.88
CA PHE A 55 6.64 3.39 4.63
C PHE A 55 5.78 2.11 4.69
N GLU A 56 5.36 1.70 5.89
CA GLU A 56 4.45 0.57 6.08
C GLU A 56 2.98 1.02 6.02
N CYS A 57 2.71 2.32 5.93
CA CYS A 57 1.37 2.85 5.71
C CYS A 57 0.80 2.29 4.40
N HIS A 58 -0.42 1.73 4.45
CA HIS A 58 -1.05 1.07 3.29
C HIS A 58 -1.12 1.98 2.04
N CYS A 59 -1.14 3.30 2.24
CA CYS A 59 -1.18 4.31 1.18
C CYS A 59 0.05 4.25 0.27
N VAL A 60 1.19 3.78 0.77
CA VAL A 60 2.47 3.80 0.05
C VAL A 60 3.19 2.46 0.08
N SER A 61 2.78 1.53 0.93
CA SER A 61 3.46 0.23 1.11
C SER A 61 3.53 -0.58 -0.18
N HIS A 62 2.53 -0.49 -1.05
CA HIS A 62 2.52 -1.15 -2.35
C HIS A 62 3.56 -0.57 -3.33
N LEU A 63 3.86 0.73 -3.27
CA LEU A 63 4.92 1.36 -4.06
C LEU A 63 6.30 0.99 -3.53
N VAL A 64 6.41 0.92 -2.20
CA VAL A 64 7.61 0.50 -1.49
C VAL A 64 7.96 -0.96 -1.75
N ALA A 65 6.96 -1.82 -1.89
CA ALA A 65 7.12 -3.25 -2.21
C ALA A 65 7.35 -3.52 -3.70
N SER A 66 7.42 -2.48 -4.55
CA SER A 66 7.69 -2.61 -5.98
C SER A 66 9.18 -2.81 -6.28
N PRO A 67 9.55 -3.25 -7.50
CA PRO A 67 10.94 -3.27 -7.97
C PRO A 67 11.67 -1.92 -7.88
N CYS A 68 10.93 -0.80 -7.79
CA CYS A 68 11.46 0.57 -7.67
C CYS A 68 11.29 1.15 -6.27
N GLY A 69 11.05 0.30 -5.27
CA GLY A 69 10.78 0.71 -3.90
C GLY A 69 11.94 1.45 -3.24
N TYR A 70 13.19 1.18 -3.65
CA TYR A 70 14.35 1.91 -3.15
C TYR A 70 14.32 3.37 -3.60
N GLU A 71 14.21 3.62 -4.91
CA GLU A 71 14.16 4.97 -5.48
C GLU A 71 12.94 5.74 -4.95
N PHE A 72 11.80 5.07 -4.77
CA PHE A 72 10.62 5.66 -4.15
C PHE A 72 10.89 6.13 -2.71
N ARG A 73 11.55 5.30 -1.89
CA ARG A 73 11.90 5.68 -0.49
C ARG A 73 12.78 6.92 -0.46
N GLU A 74 13.77 7.02 -1.34
CA GLU A 74 14.68 8.18 -1.37
C GLU A 74 13.94 9.45 -1.81
N ALA A 75 13.09 9.38 -2.83
CA ALA A 75 12.27 10.51 -3.27
C ALA A 75 11.35 11.03 -2.16
N ILE A 76 10.66 10.15 -1.45
CA ILE A 76 9.72 10.54 -0.39
C ILE A 76 10.44 11.06 0.86
N LYS A 77 11.61 10.51 1.22
CA LYS A 77 12.43 11.07 2.31
C LYS A 77 12.90 12.48 1.98
N CYS A 78 13.38 12.71 0.76
CA CYS A 78 13.79 14.03 0.32
C CYS A 78 12.62 15.01 0.38
N GLN A 79 11.48 14.64 -0.21
CA GLN A 79 10.29 15.48 -0.23
C GLN A 79 9.80 15.84 1.18
N LYS A 80 9.87 14.90 2.14
CA LYS A 80 9.49 15.14 3.54
C LYS A 80 10.42 16.11 4.25
N ALA A 81 11.70 16.13 3.88
CA ALA A 81 12.71 17.00 4.48
C ALA A 81 12.71 18.41 3.88
N ALA A 82 12.29 18.57 2.62
CA ALA A 82 12.21 19.85 1.94
C ALA A 82 10.94 20.64 2.33
N SER A 83 11.07 21.96 2.38
CA SER A 83 9.93 22.87 2.45
C SER A 83 9.24 23.02 1.10
N GLU A 84 8.01 23.56 1.11
CA GLU A 84 7.24 23.82 -0.12
C GLU A 84 7.99 24.75 -1.09
N GLY A 85 8.62 25.82 -0.60
CA GLY A 85 9.41 26.74 -1.43
C GLY A 85 10.65 26.07 -2.04
N GLU A 86 11.34 25.21 -1.28
CA GLU A 86 12.48 24.45 -1.82
C GLU A 86 12.03 23.47 -2.92
N LEU A 87 10.86 22.85 -2.78
CA LEU A 87 10.28 21.98 -3.81
C LEU A 87 9.91 22.77 -5.07
N GLU A 88 9.34 23.96 -4.94
CA GLU A 88 9.05 24.87 -6.06
C GLU A 88 10.33 25.31 -6.80
N GLU A 89 11.44 25.45 -6.07
CA GLU A 89 12.77 25.73 -6.61
C GLU A 89 13.47 24.49 -7.19
N GLY A 90 12.85 23.30 -7.09
CA GLY A 90 13.31 22.07 -7.72
C GLY A 90 14.10 21.13 -6.80
N ALA A 91 14.07 21.34 -5.47
CA ALA A 91 14.60 20.36 -4.53
C ALA A 91 13.97 18.97 -4.77
N CYS A 92 14.76 17.92 -4.57
CA CYS A 92 14.34 16.52 -4.73
C CYS A 92 13.99 16.08 -6.16
N ALA A 93 14.24 16.92 -7.18
CA ALA A 93 13.97 16.58 -8.58
C ALA A 93 14.78 15.35 -9.04
N ASP A 94 16.03 15.20 -8.59
CA ASP A 94 16.86 14.07 -8.99
C ASP A 94 16.34 12.75 -8.43
N GLU A 95 15.96 12.72 -7.16
CA GLU A 95 15.39 11.55 -6.50
C GLU A 95 14.06 11.14 -7.15
N LEU A 96 13.18 12.11 -7.42
CA LEU A 96 11.94 11.87 -8.15
C LEU A 96 12.22 11.31 -9.54
N MET A 97 13.16 11.89 -10.28
CA MET A 97 13.50 11.42 -11.62
C MET A 97 14.15 10.03 -11.60
N ASN A 98 14.90 9.68 -10.56
CA ASN A 98 15.42 8.32 -10.40
C ASN A 98 14.29 7.31 -10.21
N PHE A 99 13.29 7.63 -9.39
CA PHE A 99 12.09 6.80 -9.24
C PHE A 99 11.34 6.65 -10.57
N MET A 100 11.08 7.76 -11.27
CA MET A 100 10.38 7.74 -12.56
C MET A 100 11.14 6.92 -13.62
N ARG A 101 12.47 7.06 -13.71
CA ARG A 101 13.29 6.25 -14.62
C ARG A 101 13.18 4.76 -14.30
N CYS A 102 13.20 4.38 -13.02
CA CYS A 102 13.00 2.99 -12.63
C CYS A 102 11.61 2.49 -13.04
N ALA A 103 10.55 3.23 -12.71
CA ALA A 103 9.18 2.83 -12.99
C ALA A 103 8.92 2.66 -14.50
N ILE A 104 9.49 3.53 -15.32
CA ILE A 104 9.43 3.43 -16.79
C ILE A 104 10.19 2.19 -17.28
N ARG A 105 11.44 2.00 -16.82
CA ARG A 105 12.28 0.86 -17.26
C ARG A 105 11.69 -0.50 -16.88
N THR A 106 11.02 -0.57 -15.74
CA THR A 106 10.43 -1.81 -15.20
C THR A 106 8.98 -2.02 -15.60
N GLU A 107 8.40 -1.05 -16.31
CA GLU A 107 6.99 -1.07 -16.71
C GLU A 107 6.03 -1.25 -15.51
N CYS A 108 6.39 -0.75 -14.32
CA CYS A 108 5.66 -0.96 -13.06
C CYS A 108 4.16 -0.60 -13.12
N PHE A 109 3.78 0.34 -13.98
CA PHE A 109 2.39 0.81 -14.12
C PHE A 109 1.67 0.26 -15.36
N ARG A 110 2.28 -0.69 -16.07
CA ARG A 110 1.66 -1.31 -17.24
C ARG A 110 0.67 -2.37 -16.77
N SER A 111 -0.60 -2.20 -17.14
CA SER A 111 -1.61 -3.23 -17.01
C SER A 111 -1.40 -4.30 -18.09
N TRP A 112 -1.40 -5.57 -17.67
CA TRP A 112 -1.39 -6.75 -18.56
C TRP A 112 -2.80 -7.31 -18.70
#